data_AF-A0AAV8ELB2-F1
#
_entry.id   AF-A0AAV8ELB2-F1
#
_cell.length_a   1.000
_cell.length_b   1.000
_cell.length_c   1.000
_cell.angle_alpha   90.00
_cell.angle_beta   90.00
_cell.angle_gamma   90.00
#
_symmetry.space_group_name_H-M   'P 1'
#
loop_
_entity.id
_entity.type
_entity.pdbx_description
1 polymer ?
#
loop_
_entity_poly.entity_id
_entity_poly.type
_entity_poly.pdbx_seq_one_letter_code
_entity_poly.pdbx_strand_id
1 'polypeptide(L)'
;MLDLFLESFHNGDNIAHHLENLIIVAMDQTAFEKCQSVHRYCYLNEQPGSDLSSEKVYMSKDYLNLVWSKVRLWQFTLEQGYSFLFTDVDAMWFRDPFRHISFYADMTIAADIFYGNPEDHNNNPNTGLVFAKPTRKNIEVMKYWREARKRFPTMHEQTVYDKIKYELVSKFDLKVQYVSTEYWGNFCQPRKDFSKLSTFHACCLVGLEMKFALIKGVTEEWKMHKSINLKS
;
A
#
# COMPACT_ATOMS: atom_id res chain seq x y z
N MET A 1 -7.73 11.55 -6.78
CA MET A 1 -6.76 10.80 -5.95
C MET A 1 -5.40 10.70 -6.63
N LEU A 2 -5.32 10.16 -7.85
CA LEU A 2 -4.06 10.00 -8.59
C LEU A 2 -3.23 11.29 -8.72
N ASP A 3 -3.86 12.42 -9.03
CA ASP A 3 -3.12 13.69 -9.16
C ASP A 3 -2.44 14.10 -7.84
N LEU A 4 -3.12 13.93 -6.69
CA LEU A 4 -2.51 14.17 -5.37
C LEU A 4 -1.37 13.20 -5.06
N PHE A 5 -1.54 11.93 -5.44
CA PHE A 5 -0.51 10.91 -5.27
C PHE A 5 0.77 11.30 -6.01
N LEU A 6 0.69 11.61 -7.31
CA LEU A 6 1.84 12.02 -8.11
C LEU A 6 2.44 13.34 -7.61
N GLU A 7 1.58 14.31 -7.26
CA GLU A 7 2.01 15.58 -6.67
C GLU A 7 2.79 15.39 -5.37
N SER A 8 2.46 14.36 -4.57
CA SER A 8 3.15 14.10 -3.30
C SER A 8 4.63 13.75 -3.53
N PHE A 9 4.98 13.00 -4.58
CA PHE A 9 6.38 12.72 -4.92
C PHE A 9 7.15 13.98 -5.32
N HIS A 10 6.53 14.85 -6.12
CA HIS A 10 7.14 16.13 -6.52
C HIS A 10 7.35 17.07 -5.33
N ASN A 11 6.42 17.08 -4.38
CA ASN A 11 6.53 17.89 -3.16
C ASN A 11 7.29 17.20 -2.03
N GLY A 12 7.64 15.93 -2.17
CA GLY A 12 8.41 15.17 -1.19
C GLY A 12 9.85 15.68 -1.05
N ASP A 13 10.55 15.13 -0.07
CA ASP A 13 11.95 15.43 0.18
C ASP A 13 12.86 14.44 -0.56
N ASN A 14 13.43 14.89 -1.68
CA ASN A 14 14.34 14.12 -2.54
C ASN A 14 13.78 12.76 -3.02
N ILE A 15 12.47 12.67 -3.29
CA ILE A 15 11.81 11.42 -3.73
C ILE A 15 11.16 11.49 -5.12
N ALA A 16 11.21 12.63 -5.81
CA ALA A 16 10.60 12.77 -7.13
C ALA A 16 11.14 11.77 -8.16
N HIS A 17 12.40 11.36 -8.02
CA HIS A 17 13.06 10.38 -8.89
C HIS A 17 12.42 8.98 -8.84
N HIS A 18 11.68 8.63 -7.78
CA HIS A 18 10.94 7.36 -7.73
C HIS A 18 9.84 7.26 -8.81
N LEU A 19 9.34 8.40 -9.30
CA LEU A 19 8.34 8.42 -10.39
C LEU A 19 8.86 7.77 -11.68
N GLU A 20 10.17 7.77 -11.91
CA GLU A 20 10.78 7.13 -13.09
C GLU A 20 10.59 5.61 -13.09
N ASN A 21 10.41 5.01 -11.91
CA ASN A 21 10.24 3.57 -11.70
C ASN A 21 8.83 3.22 -11.20
N LEU A 22 7.91 4.20 -11.16
CA LEU A 22 6.54 3.97 -10.74
C LEU A 22 5.79 3.23 -11.84
N ILE A 23 5.16 2.12 -11.50
CA ILE A 23 4.18 1.43 -12.35
C ILE A 23 2.82 1.60 -11.70
N ILE A 24 1.84 2.07 -12.48
CA ILE A 24 0.47 2.24 -12.02
C ILE A 24 -0.39 1.18 -12.69
N VAL A 25 -1.05 0.37 -11.86
CA VAL A 25 -2.00 -0.65 -12.32
C VAL A 25 -3.40 -0.13 -12.05
N ALA A 26 -4.11 0.24 -13.12
CA ALA A 26 -5.48 0.71 -13.09
C ALA A 26 -6.45 -0.48 -13.01
N MET A 27 -7.52 -0.31 -12.23
CA MET A 27 -8.51 -1.35 -11.98
C MET A 27 -9.69 -1.30 -12.94
N ASP A 28 -9.85 -0.18 -13.65
CA ASP A 28 -10.91 0.05 -14.62
C ASP A 28 -10.40 0.94 -15.76
N GLN A 29 -11.16 0.96 -16.85
CA GLN A 29 -10.81 1.67 -18.07
C GLN A 29 -10.68 3.19 -17.86
N THR A 30 -11.57 3.79 -17.07
CA THR A 30 -11.55 5.24 -16.78
C THR A 30 -10.29 5.61 -16.01
N ALA A 31 -9.93 4.83 -14.99
CA ALA A 31 -8.70 5.01 -14.23
C ALA A 31 -7.45 4.81 -15.11
N PHE A 32 -7.50 3.88 -16.06
CA PHE A 32 -6.41 3.60 -16.99
C PHE A 32 -6.18 4.77 -17.95
N GLU A 33 -7.23 5.29 -18.59
CA GLU A 33 -7.15 6.45 -19.48
C GLU A 33 -6.65 7.69 -18.74
N LYS A 34 -7.17 7.94 -17.53
CA LYS A 34 -6.66 9.02 -16.67
C LYS A 34 -5.18 8.82 -16.35
N CYS A 35 -4.75 7.61 -16.01
CA CYS A 35 -3.34 7.30 -15.78
C CYS A 35 -2.48 7.63 -17.01
N GLN A 36 -2.87 7.16 -18.19
CA GLN A 36 -2.11 7.35 -19.43
C GLN A 36 -1.93 8.84 -19.78
N SER A 37 -2.86 9.71 -19.37
CA SER A 37 -2.73 11.15 -19.58
C SER A 37 -1.70 11.85 -18.68
N VAL A 38 -1.30 11.22 -17.56
CA VAL A 38 -0.43 11.85 -16.54
C VAL A 38 0.83 11.07 -16.22
N HIS A 39 0.92 9.79 -16.62
CA HIS A 39 2.05 8.92 -16.29
C HIS A 39 2.40 7.95 -17.42
N ARG A 40 3.68 7.59 -17.52
CA ARG A 40 4.23 6.78 -18.64
C ARG A 40 3.89 5.30 -18.53
N TYR A 41 3.99 4.73 -17.33
CA TYR A 41 3.88 3.29 -17.10
C TYR A 41 2.55 2.95 -16.44
N CYS A 42 1.51 2.90 -17.27
CA CYS A 42 0.16 2.55 -16.88
C CYS A 42 -0.22 1.19 -17.47
N TYR A 43 -0.85 0.33 -16.68
CA TYR A 43 -1.36 -0.97 -17.11
C TYR A 43 -2.78 -1.16 -16.62
N LEU A 44 -3.64 -1.72 -17.46
CA LEU A 44 -4.98 -2.11 -17.07
C LEU A 44 -4.96 -3.53 -16.48
N ASN A 45 -5.55 -3.71 -15.31
CA ASN A 45 -5.76 -5.01 -14.72
C ASN A 45 -7.06 -5.63 -15.25
N GLU A 46 -6.98 -6.30 -16.39
CA GLU A 46 -8.13 -6.96 -17.00
C GLU A 46 -8.64 -8.10 -16.09
N GLN A 47 -9.86 -7.95 -15.56
CA GLN A 47 -10.55 -8.97 -14.78
C GLN A 47 -11.83 -9.35 -15.54
N PRO A 48 -11.85 -10.50 -16.26
CA PRO A 48 -13.02 -10.94 -17.01
C PRO A 48 -14.26 -11.05 -16.09
N GLY A 49 -15.33 -10.36 -16.44
CA GLY A 49 -16.63 -10.47 -15.75
C GLY A 49 -16.81 -9.61 -14.48
N SER A 50 -15.93 -8.65 -14.21
CA SER A 50 -16.15 -7.62 -13.19
C SER A 50 -16.12 -6.22 -13.80
N ASP A 51 -17.25 -5.51 -13.76
CA ASP A 51 -17.29 -4.07 -14.06
C ASP A 51 -16.76 -3.29 -12.86
N LEU A 52 -15.54 -2.75 -12.96
CA LEU A 52 -14.87 -1.99 -11.91
C LEU A 52 -14.97 -0.46 -12.08
N SER A 53 -15.77 0.02 -13.04
CA SER A 53 -15.80 1.43 -13.50
C SER A 53 -16.33 2.48 -12.50
N SER A 54 -16.91 2.06 -11.38
CA SER A 54 -17.57 2.92 -10.39
C SER A 54 -17.03 2.70 -8.99
N GLU A 55 -17.17 3.70 -8.10
CA GLU A 55 -16.85 3.55 -6.68
C GLU A 55 -17.53 2.29 -6.12
N LYS A 56 -16.73 1.36 -5.60
CA LYS A 56 -17.26 0.11 -5.08
C LYS A 56 -17.63 0.30 -3.63
N VAL A 57 -18.89 -0.04 -3.34
CA VAL A 57 -19.38 -0.13 -1.97
C VAL A 57 -18.43 -1.02 -1.19
N TYR A 58 -17.92 -0.49 -0.09
CA TYR A 58 -16.99 -1.18 0.80
C TYR A 58 -17.53 -2.58 1.13
N MET A 59 -16.68 -3.61 1.01
CA MET A 59 -17.01 -5.04 1.22
C MET A 59 -17.96 -5.68 0.19
N SER A 60 -18.31 -5.01 -0.90
CA SER A 60 -19.01 -5.64 -2.04
C SER A 60 -18.16 -6.72 -2.72
N LYS A 61 -18.81 -7.59 -3.50
CA LYS A 61 -18.12 -8.64 -4.29
C LYS A 61 -17.03 -8.06 -5.20
N ASP A 62 -17.32 -6.93 -5.85
CA ASP A 62 -16.39 -6.24 -6.75
C ASP A 62 -15.24 -5.60 -5.97
N TYR A 63 -15.51 -5.00 -4.81
CA TYR A 63 -14.47 -4.55 -3.88
C TYR A 63 -13.55 -5.70 -3.47
N LEU A 64 -14.11 -6.86 -3.10
CA LEU A 64 -13.32 -8.04 -2.75
C LEU A 64 -12.49 -8.55 -3.94
N ASN A 65 -13.03 -8.54 -5.16
CA ASN A 65 -12.27 -8.92 -6.34
C ASN A 65 -11.10 -7.97 -6.62
N LEU A 66 -11.33 -6.66 -6.43
CA LEU A 66 -10.34 -5.60 -6.57
C LEU A 66 -9.20 -5.79 -5.58
N VAL A 67 -9.48 -5.87 -4.28
CA VAL A 67 -8.43 -5.98 -3.25
C VAL A 67 -7.64 -7.28 -3.35
N TRP A 68 -8.28 -8.39 -3.70
CA TRP A 68 -7.59 -9.66 -3.94
C TRP A 68 -6.78 -9.69 -5.24
N SER A 69 -7.03 -8.76 -6.17
CA SER A 69 -6.18 -8.63 -7.36
C SER A 69 -4.79 -8.10 -7.02
N LYS A 70 -4.64 -7.33 -5.93
CA LYS A 70 -3.34 -6.88 -5.42
C LYS A 70 -2.42 -8.04 -5.11
N VAL A 71 -2.92 -9.05 -4.38
CA VAL A 71 -2.15 -10.25 -4.04
C VAL A 71 -1.77 -11.05 -5.29
N ARG A 72 -2.65 -11.12 -6.31
CA ARG A 72 -2.33 -11.76 -7.59
C ARG A 72 -1.21 -11.03 -8.32
N LEU A 73 -1.27 -9.70 -8.36
CA LEU A 73 -0.23 -8.86 -8.97
C LEU A 73 1.10 -9.04 -8.25
N TRP A 74 1.12 -8.99 -6.92
CA TRP A 74 2.35 -9.21 -6.13
C TRP A 74 2.96 -10.57 -6.41
N GLN A 75 2.15 -11.63 -6.39
CA GLN A 75 2.62 -12.97 -6.72
C GLN A 75 3.24 -13.01 -8.11
N PHE A 76 2.52 -12.50 -9.12
CA PHE A 76 3.01 -12.47 -10.50
C PHE A 76 4.35 -11.73 -10.61
N THR A 77 4.49 -10.56 -9.98
CA THR A 77 5.74 -9.79 -9.98
C THR A 77 6.91 -10.58 -9.40
N LEU A 78 6.69 -11.30 -8.29
CA LEU A 78 7.72 -12.16 -7.70
C LEU A 78 8.06 -13.35 -8.59
N GLU A 79 7.07 -13.97 -9.23
CA GLU A 79 7.27 -15.07 -10.19
C GLU A 79 8.06 -14.63 -11.43
N GLN A 80 7.94 -13.36 -11.84
CA GLN A 80 8.74 -12.75 -12.91
C GLN A 80 10.16 -12.38 -12.45
N GLY A 81 10.54 -12.62 -11.20
CA GLY A 81 11.88 -12.36 -10.70
C GLY A 81 12.14 -10.92 -10.25
N TYR A 82 11.09 -10.11 -10.06
CA TYR A 82 11.23 -8.72 -9.60
C TYR A 82 10.90 -8.56 -8.13
N SER A 83 11.68 -7.73 -7.43
CA SER A 83 11.25 -7.18 -6.14
C SER A 83 10.23 -6.08 -6.36
N PHE A 84 9.34 -5.83 -5.40
CA PHE A 84 8.41 -4.71 -5.48
C PHE A 84 8.29 -3.98 -4.15
N LEU A 85 7.99 -2.69 -4.24
CA LEU A 85 7.37 -1.90 -3.18
C LEU A 85 6.00 -1.45 -3.70
N PHE A 86 4.94 -1.97 -3.09
CA PHE A 86 3.57 -1.63 -3.42
C PHE A 86 3.08 -0.51 -2.50
N THR A 87 2.25 0.38 -3.04
CA THR A 87 1.51 1.38 -2.27
C THR A 87 0.11 1.58 -2.86
N ASP A 88 -0.90 1.81 -2.01
CA ASP A 88 -2.20 2.28 -2.48
C ASP A 88 -2.09 3.75 -2.96
N VAL A 89 -2.95 4.16 -3.91
CA VAL A 89 -2.92 5.51 -4.52
C VAL A 89 -3.39 6.61 -3.57
N ASP A 90 -4.04 6.25 -2.47
CA ASP A 90 -4.46 7.17 -1.40
C ASP A 90 -3.44 7.22 -0.24
N ALA A 91 -2.19 6.81 -0.48
CA ALA A 91 -1.05 7.03 0.40
C ALA A 91 -0.12 8.10 -0.17
N MET A 92 0.01 9.23 0.53
CA MET A 92 0.89 10.33 0.14
C MET A 92 2.32 10.06 0.54
N TRP A 93 3.27 10.47 -0.29
CA TRP A 93 4.69 10.28 -0.05
C TRP A 93 5.37 11.62 0.30
N PHE A 94 6.18 11.60 1.34
CA PHE A 94 6.87 12.77 1.89
C PHE A 94 8.37 12.58 1.97
N ARG A 95 8.84 11.36 2.27
CA ARG A 95 10.25 10.95 2.26
C ARG A 95 10.39 9.53 1.74
N ASP A 96 11.63 9.13 1.53
CA ASP A 96 11.97 7.80 1.01
C ASP A 96 11.63 6.70 2.03
N PRO A 97 10.61 5.85 1.78
CA PRO A 97 10.22 4.79 2.70
C PRO A 97 11.19 3.61 2.67
N PHE A 98 12.08 3.48 1.67
CA PHE A 98 13.08 2.40 1.62
C PHE A 98 14.03 2.45 2.82
N ARG A 99 14.19 3.62 3.45
CA ARG A 99 14.96 3.80 4.69
C ARG A 99 14.39 3.02 5.89
N HIS A 100 13.12 2.60 5.81
CA HIS A 100 12.43 1.87 6.86
C HIS A 100 12.16 0.41 6.49
N ILE A 101 12.66 -0.05 5.35
CA ILE A 101 12.53 -1.43 4.88
C ILE A 101 13.79 -2.21 5.28
N SER A 102 13.60 -3.27 6.06
CA SER A 102 14.68 -4.16 6.50
C SER A 102 15.07 -5.11 5.38
N PHE A 103 16.37 -5.19 5.09
CA PHE A 103 16.89 -6.20 4.15
C PHE A 103 16.86 -7.63 4.70
N TYR A 104 16.72 -7.79 6.03
CA TYR A 104 16.72 -9.08 6.72
C TYR A 104 15.34 -9.75 6.78
N ALA A 105 14.26 -8.95 6.63
CA ALA A 105 12.91 -9.48 6.58
C ALA A 105 12.66 -10.15 5.22
N ASP A 106 11.84 -11.21 5.24
CA ASP A 106 11.33 -11.82 4.00
C ASP A 106 10.31 -10.87 3.34
N MET A 107 9.50 -10.20 4.16
CA MET A 107 8.48 -9.24 3.73
C MET A 107 8.38 -8.07 4.72
N THR A 108 8.16 -6.86 4.20
CA THR A 108 7.82 -5.68 5.00
C THR A 108 6.39 -5.27 4.69
N ILE A 109 5.60 -4.97 5.72
CA ILE A 109 4.21 -4.55 5.61
C ILE A 109 3.97 -3.35 6.52
N ALA A 110 3.14 -2.39 6.11
CA ALA A 110 2.74 -1.32 7.02
C ALA A 110 1.85 -1.83 8.16
N ALA A 111 1.60 -0.97 9.15
CA ALA A 111 0.65 -1.23 10.21
C ALA A 111 -0.47 -0.18 10.24
N ASP A 112 -1.72 -0.62 10.46
CA ASP A 112 -2.82 0.27 10.83
C ASP A 112 -2.66 0.73 12.27
N ILE A 113 -2.32 -0.22 13.16
CA ILE A 113 -1.99 0.04 14.56
C ILE A 113 -0.66 -0.65 14.85
N PHE A 114 0.31 0.14 15.30
CA PHE A 114 1.64 -0.31 15.69
C PHE A 114 1.78 -0.31 17.22
N TYR A 115 2.20 -1.45 17.77
CA TYR A 115 2.35 -1.69 19.21
C TYR A 115 3.80 -1.59 19.72
N GLY A 116 4.75 -1.19 18.86
CA GLY A 116 6.10 -0.80 19.26
C GLY A 116 7.22 -1.71 18.73
N ASN A 117 6.99 -3.03 18.67
CA ASN A 117 7.98 -3.98 18.15
C ASN A 117 7.72 -4.28 16.65
N PRO A 118 8.65 -3.97 15.72
CA PRO A 118 8.52 -4.25 14.30
C PRO A 118 8.39 -5.72 13.92
N GLU A 119 8.83 -6.66 14.77
CA GLU A 119 8.78 -8.10 14.48
C GLU A 119 7.60 -8.79 15.19
N ASP A 120 6.84 -8.05 16.00
CA ASP A 120 5.69 -8.62 16.71
C ASP A 120 4.50 -8.77 15.76
N HIS A 121 4.06 -10.00 15.59
CA HIS A 121 2.88 -10.31 14.79
C HIS A 121 1.58 -9.80 15.41
N ASN A 122 1.55 -9.32 16.65
CA ASN A 122 0.36 -8.67 17.22
C ASN A 122 0.02 -7.31 16.57
N ASN A 123 0.95 -6.69 15.84
CA ASN A 123 0.64 -5.49 15.04
C ASN A 123 -0.53 -5.73 14.08
N ASN A 124 -1.38 -4.71 13.89
CA ASN A 124 -2.44 -4.77 12.89
C ASN A 124 -1.86 -4.42 11.52
N PRO A 125 -1.85 -5.35 10.55
CA PRO A 125 -1.23 -5.15 9.25
C PRO A 125 -2.02 -4.14 8.41
N ASN A 126 -1.31 -3.36 7.59
CA ASN A 126 -1.85 -2.49 6.55
C ASN A 126 -1.22 -2.88 5.21
N THR A 127 -2.05 -3.31 4.27
CA THR A 127 -1.62 -3.78 2.93
C THR A 127 -1.50 -2.66 1.90
N GLY A 128 -1.74 -1.41 2.31
CA GLY A 128 -1.48 -0.22 1.52
C GLY A 128 0.00 0.13 1.43
N LEU A 129 0.89 -0.58 2.14
CA LEU A 129 2.29 -0.73 1.75
C LEU A 129 2.80 -2.14 2.03
N VAL A 130 3.40 -2.75 1.01
CA VAL A 130 4.02 -4.08 1.08
C VAL A 130 5.30 -4.08 0.26
N PHE A 131 6.38 -4.61 0.81
CA PHE A 131 7.62 -4.89 0.10
C PHE A 131 7.99 -6.36 0.20
N ALA A 132 8.38 -6.97 -0.91
CA ALA A 132 8.87 -8.34 -0.95
C ALA A 132 9.90 -8.54 -2.07
N LYS A 133 10.82 -9.49 -1.83
CA LYS A 133 11.84 -9.94 -2.78
C LYS A 133 11.39 -11.23 -3.51
N PRO A 134 11.87 -11.50 -4.73
CA PRO A 134 11.49 -12.67 -5.54
C PRO A 134 12.20 -13.95 -5.07
N THR A 135 11.94 -14.35 -3.83
CA THR A 135 12.45 -15.61 -3.28
C THR A 135 11.41 -16.72 -3.48
N ARG A 136 11.87 -17.96 -3.58
CA ARG A 136 10.98 -19.13 -3.61
C ARG A 136 10.01 -19.13 -2.41
N LYS A 137 10.50 -18.72 -1.23
CA LYS A 137 9.69 -18.60 -0.02
C LYS A 137 8.55 -17.58 -0.20
N ASN A 138 8.86 -16.38 -0.68
CA ASN A 138 7.85 -15.32 -0.84
C ASN A 138 6.81 -15.64 -1.91
N ILE A 139 7.21 -16.31 -3.00
CA ILE A 139 6.26 -16.78 -4.03
C ILE A 139 5.25 -17.76 -3.41
N GLU A 140 5.72 -18.74 -2.64
CA GLU A 140 4.84 -19.70 -1.95
C GLU A 140 3.96 -19.05 -0.88
N VAL A 141 4.48 -18.05 -0.16
CA VAL A 141 3.71 -17.25 0.81
C VAL A 141 2.58 -16.48 0.14
N MET A 142 2.84 -15.79 -0.98
CA MET A 142 1.81 -15.06 -1.73
C MET A 142 0.74 -16.02 -2.27
N LYS A 143 1.16 -17.18 -2.78
CA LYS A 143 0.25 -18.24 -3.21
C LYS A 143 -0.61 -18.74 -2.05
N TYR A 144 -0.02 -19.04 -0.89
CA TYR A 144 -0.75 -19.50 0.29
C TYR A 144 -1.78 -18.46 0.77
N TRP A 145 -1.38 -17.19 0.82
CA TRP A 145 -2.27 -16.09 1.20
C TRP A 145 -3.44 -15.94 0.21
N ARG A 146 -3.16 -15.99 -1.10
CA ARG A 146 -4.20 -15.97 -2.15
C ARG A 146 -5.18 -17.13 -2.01
N GLU A 147 -4.69 -18.35 -1.81
CA GLU A 147 -5.55 -19.53 -1.66
C GLU A 147 -6.35 -19.51 -0.35
N ALA A 148 -5.86 -18.84 0.70
CA ALA A 148 -6.58 -18.68 1.96
C ALA A 148 -7.93 -17.96 1.79
N ARG A 149 -8.11 -17.14 0.73
CA ARG A 149 -9.41 -16.54 0.37
C ARG A 149 -10.56 -17.54 0.38
N LYS A 150 -10.32 -18.80 -0.02
CA LYS A 150 -11.34 -19.87 -0.04
C LYS A 150 -11.91 -20.16 1.35
N ARG A 151 -11.11 -20.00 2.42
CA ARG A 151 -11.54 -20.16 3.82
C ARG A 151 -12.26 -18.92 4.37
N PHE A 152 -12.14 -17.78 3.70
CA PHE A 152 -12.63 -16.48 4.16
C PHE A 152 -13.31 -15.71 3.00
N PRO A 153 -14.39 -16.24 2.40
CA PRO A 153 -14.92 -15.76 1.13
C PRO A 153 -15.44 -14.31 1.16
N THR A 154 -15.81 -13.81 2.34
CA THR A 154 -16.36 -12.46 2.54
C THR A 154 -15.35 -11.46 3.07
N MET A 155 -14.08 -11.83 3.23
CA MET A 155 -13.04 -10.99 3.81
C MET A 155 -12.07 -10.48 2.74
N HIS A 156 -11.63 -9.24 2.93
CA HIS A 156 -10.57 -8.66 2.11
C HIS A 156 -9.20 -9.24 2.50
N GLU A 157 -8.24 -9.12 1.58
CA GLU A 157 -6.89 -9.64 1.66
C GLU A 157 -6.15 -9.31 2.97
N GLN A 158 -6.24 -8.08 3.46
CA GLN A 158 -5.56 -7.64 4.70
C GLN A 158 -6.14 -8.33 5.94
N THR A 159 -7.47 -8.40 6.05
CA THR A 159 -8.13 -9.14 7.15
C THR A 159 -7.75 -10.62 7.10
N VAL A 160 -7.66 -11.19 5.90
CA VAL A 160 -7.23 -12.59 5.76
C VAL A 160 -5.76 -12.77 6.14
N TYR A 161 -4.88 -11.86 5.74
CA TYR A 161 -3.48 -11.87 6.19
C TYR A 161 -3.39 -11.86 7.71
N ASP A 162 -4.12 -10.95 8.37
CA ASP A 162 -4.14 -10.84 9.83
C ASP A 162 -4.55 -12.16 10.51
N LYS A 163 -5.53 -12.87 9.94
CA LYS A 163 -5.99 -14.17 10.44
C LYS A 163 -4.98 -15.31 10.22
N ILE A 164 -4.16 -15.24 9.17
CA ILE A 164 -3.25 -16.33 8.80
C ILE A 164 -1.79 -16.04 9.11
N LYS A 165 -1.42 -14.84 9.60
CA LYS A 165 -0.02 -14.45 9.82
C LYS A 165 0.78 -15.45 10.65
N TYR A 166 0.17 -16.05 11.68
CA TYR A 166 0.79 -17.10 12.49
C TYR A 166 0.92 -18.44 11.74
N GLU A 167 0.00 -18.75 10.82
CA GLU A 167 0.17 -19.88 9.89
C GLU A 167 1.36 -19.63 8.94
N LEU A 168 1.53 -18.39 8.46
CA LEU A 168 2.64 -18.03 7.57
C LEU A 168 3.99 -18.19 8.26
N VAL A 169 4.09 -17.74 9.51
CA VAL A 169 5.29 -17.91 10.35
C VAL A 169 5.56 -19.39 10.57
N SER A 170 4.58 -20.15 11.07
CA SER A 170 4.79 -21.57 11.40
C SER A 170 5.08 -22.46 10.19
N LYS A 171 4.49 -22.17 9.02
CA LYS A 171 4.65 -23.02 7.82
C LYS A 171 5.86 -22.66 6.96
N PHE A 172 6.24 -21.39 6.91
CA PHE A 172 7.25 -20.90 5.98
C PHE A 172 8.48 -20.28 6.67
N ASP A 173 8.48 -20.23 8.02
CA ASP A 173 9.46 -19.44 8.78
C ASP A 173 9.52 -18.00 8.24
N LEU A 174 8.34 -17.40 8.04
CA LEU A 174 8.21 -16.09 7.42
C LEU A 174 8.62 -15.00 8.41
N LYS A 175 9.67 -14.25 8.07
CA LYS A 175 10.12 -13.09 8.84
C LYS A 175 9.46 -11.82 8.30
N VAL A 176 8.56 -11.24 9.08
CA VAL A 176 7.81 -10.05 8.70
C VAL A 176 8.30 -8.86 9.51
N GLN A 177 8.55 -7.75 8.84
CA GLN A 177 8.71 -6.45 9.48
C GLN A 177 7.44 -5.62 9.31
N TYR A 178 6.89 -5.15 10.42
CA TYR A 178 5.82 -4.16 10.47
C TYR A 178 6.40 -2.74 10.52
N VAL A 179 6.04 -1.88 9.58
CA VAL A 179 6.50 -0.48 9.56
C VAL A 179 5.73 0.32 10.60
N SER A 180 6.47 1.02 11.47
CA SER A 180 5.90 1.89 12.50
C SER A 180 5.02 2.98 11.90
N THR A 181 3.93 3.28 12.60
CA THR A 181 3.03 4.41 12.25
C THR A 181 3.66 5.79 12.43
N GLU A 182 4.86 5.87 13.02
CA GLU A 182 5.67 7.10 12.99
C GLU A 182 6.24 7.41 11.60
N TYR A 183 6.47 6.39 10.78
CA TYR A 183 7.03 6.52 9.43
C TYR A 183 5.96 6.32 8.35
N TRP A 184 5.04 5.37 8.59
CA TRP A 184 3.83 5.13 7.78
C TRP A 184 2.59 5.64 8.53
N GLY A 185 2.36 6.95 8.47
CA GLY A 185 1.22 7.55 9.15
C GLY A 185 -0.11 7.10 8.53
N ASN A 186 -1.18 7.11 9.32
CA ASN A 186 -2.51 6.80 8.83
C ASN A 186 -3.62 7.33 9.75
N PHE A 187 -4.88 7.23 9.33
CA PHE A 187 -6.03 7.65 10.15
C PHE A 187 -6.52 6.60 11.16
N CYS A 188 -6.05 5.35 11.12
CA CYS A 188 -6.38 4.33 12.14
C CYS A 188 -5.67 4.62 13.47
N GLN A 189 -4.41 5.03 13.42
CA GLN A 189 -3.60 5.45 14.56
C GLN A 189 -3.03 6.85 14.26
N PRO A 190 -3.85 7.91 14.37
CA PRO A 190 -3.50 9.24 13.90
C PRO A 190 -2.35 9.83 14.72
N ARG A 191 -1.14 9.69 14.18
CA ARG A 191 0.08 10.35 14.61
C ARG A 191 0.70 11.01 13.39
N LYS A 192 0.87 12.32 13.45
CA LYS A 192 1.36 13.11 12.33
C LYS A 192 2.52 13.98 12.76
N ASP A 193 3.71 13.39 12.70
CA ASP A 193 4.97 14.09 12.90
C ASP A 193 5.70 14.18 11.56
N PHE A 194 5.52 15.32 10.87
CA PHE A 194 6.15 15.56 9.57
C PHE A 194 7.67 15.60 9.63
N SER A 195 8.33 15.62 10.80
CA SER A 195 9.79 15.47 10.86
C SER A 195 10.24 14.03 10.60
N LYS A 196 9.38 13.04 10.85
CA LYS A 196 9.66 11.61 10.72
C LYS A 196 8.94 10.93 9.55
N LEU A 197 7.71 11.38 9.23
CA LEU A 197 6.85 10.70 8.27
C LEU A 197 7.53 10.51 6.91
N SER A 198 7.48 9.28 6.41
CA SER A 198 7.81 8.95 5.02
C SER A 198 6.57 8.96 4.15
N THR A 199 5.45 8.48 4.68
CA THR A 199 4.18 8.43 3.96
C THR A 199 2.99 8.61 4.90
N PHE A 200 1.81 8.88 4.33
CA PHE A 200 0.56 8.92 5.08
C PHE A 200 -0.61 8.34 4.28
N HIS A 201 -1.24 7.29 4.80
CA HIS A 201 -2.29 6.54 4.12
C HIS A 201 -3.70 6.92 4.60
N ALA A 202 -4.61 7.17 3.65
CA ALA A 202 -6.03 7.39 3.88
C ALA A 202 -6.83 6.10 4.24
N CYS A 203 -6.27 5.19 5.04
CA CYS A 203 -6.98 3.99 5.52
C CYS A 203 -7.89 4.29 6.71
N CYS A 204 -8.73 3.32 7.10
CA CYS A 204 -9.80 3.47 8.11
C CYS A 204 -10.84 4.56 7.83
N LEU A 205 -10.85 5.13 6.63
CA LEU A 205 -11.86 6.05 6.14
C LEU A 205 -12.78 5.35 5.14
N VAL A 206 -14.07 5.65 5.20
CA VAL A 206 -15.09 5.10 4.28
C VAL A 206 -15.53 6.20 3.32
N GLY A 207 -15.56 5.88 2.03
CA GLY A 207 -16.00 6.79 0.97
C GLY A 207 -14.86 7.62 0.37
N LEU A 208 -14.87 7.75 -0.95
CA LEU A 208 -13.83 8.44 -1.72
C LEU A 208 -13.77 9.94 -1.41
N GLU A 209 -14.92 10.59 -1.22
CA GLU A 209 -15.00 12.03 -0.93
C GLU A 209 -14.31 12.38 0.39
N MET A 210 -14.63 11.66 1.46
CA MET A 210 -14.01 11.86 2.78
C MET A 210 -12.51 11.58 2.73
N LYS A 211 -12.10 10.48 2.10
CA LYS A 211 -10.69 10.16 1.88
C LYS A 211 -9.97 11.30 1.17
N PHE A 212 -10.53 11.81 0.08
CA PHE A 212 -9.94 12.87 -0.70
C PHE A 212 -9.81 14.18 0.09
N ALA A 213 -10.87 14.59 0.78
CA ALA A 213 -10.85 15.83 1.58
C ALA A 213 -9.79 15.79 2.67
N LEU A 214 -9.73 14.69 3.44
CA LEU A 214 -8.79 14.56 4.55
C LEU A 214 -7.34 14.40 4.07
N ILE A 215 -7.09 13.60 3.03
CA ILE A 215 -5.73 13.41 2.52
C ILE A 215 -5.20 14.69 1.86
N LYS A 216 -6.07 15.47 1.19
CA LYS A 216 -5.70 16.78 0.67
C LYS A 216 -5.24 17.72 1.79
N GLY A 217 -5.95 17.76 2.92
CA GLY A 217 -5.51 18.53 4.10
C GLY A 217 -4.13 18.11 4.59
N VAL A 218 -3.84 16.81 4.66
CA VAL A 218 -2.50 16.30 5.03
C VAL A 218 -1.43 16.79 4.04
N THR A 219 -1.71 16.80 2.73
CA THR A 219 -0.75 17.33 1.72
C THR A 219 -0.50 18.83 1.86
N GLU A 220 -1.52 19.62 2.20
CA GLU A 220 -1.40 21.06 2.42
C GLU A 220 -0.55 21.35 3.67
N GLU A 221 -0.76 20.59 4.75
CA GLU A 221 0.06 20.69 5.96
C GLU A 221 1.53 20.32 5.73
N TRP A 222 1.80 19.30 4.92
CA TRP A 222 3.17 18.96 4.52
C TRP A 222 3.87 20.13 3.80
N LYS A 223 3.17 20.78 2.86
CA LYS A 223 3.70 21.95 2.15
C LYS A 223 4.02 23.10 3.12
N MET A 224 3.14 23.35 4.08
CA MET A 224 3.39 24.34 5.14
C MET A 224 4.63 23.97 5.97
N HIS A 225 4.74 22.72 6.43
CA HIS A 225 5.91 22.23 7.17
C HIS A 225 7.23 22.46 6.41
N LYS A 226 7.28 22.10 5.11
CA LYS A 226 8.45 22.35 4.27
C LYS A 226 8.78 23.84 4.17
N SER A 227 7.78 24.69 3.96
CA SER A 227 7.99 26.14 3.83
C SER A 227 8.56 26.81 5.08
N ILE A 228 8.22 26.29 6.26
CA ILE A 228 8.75 26.78 7.54
C ILE A 228 10.21 26.36 7.69
N ASN A 229 10.52 25.09 7.41
CA ASN A 229 11.88 24.55 7.58
C ASN A 229 12.86 25.02 6.49
N LEU A 230 12.39 25.49 5.33
CA LEU A 230 13.24 26.13 4.32
C LEU A 230 13.65 27.56 4.69
N LYS A 231 12.99 28.17 5.68
CA LYS A 231 13.25 29.54 6.16
C LYS A 231 14.10 29.59 7.43
N SER A 232 14.38 28.44 8.04
CA SER A 232 15.20 28.28 9.25
C SER A 232 16.60 27.79 8.89
#